data_AF-A0A318A049-F1
#
_entry.id   AF-A0A318A049-F1
#
_cell.length_a   1.000
_cell.length_b   1.000
_cell.length_c   1.000
_cell.angle_alpha   90.00
_cell.angle_beta   90.00
_cell.angle_gamma   90.00
#
_symmetry.space_group_name_H-M   'P 1'
#
loop_
_entity.id
_entity.type
_entity.pdbx_description
1 polymer ?
#
loop_
_entity_poly.entity_id
_entity_poly.type
_entity_poly.pdbx_seq_one_letter_code
_entity_poly.pdbx_strand_id
1 'polypeptide(L)'
;MSRSGFRAGRDQSSLTENMELLTGQRGDGGSKAVTYRDLAKLGVLTLRRGTGGKVIPEIAKPDHGGSNHGVLRPTQPQGVSAYGGFGSILVKWENPNYAGHAHAEVFRSSENVLADATLIATVNANVFSDIVPLGSGFYYWVRFVNVNNIQGAHSTPAFAKTSSNISDVIDEIGEQMRESVLIKYLEKEINLVDESLNEETKERLSEQAQINEAIKNVSVEANKNKSEIRETQRVVSDINLGLSQKISTVESRVGEVSSAVQSNSRAISETNRSFSQQINTVQSELKGTKSAVQTNTNTIAQINKDGTSAFKAMWSVKAQAGQITAGIGILAKSDGTSQVAVSASQFFVFDPKNPNASITPTFAIDKGRVVIPKAMIENATIQILQAQKITADFVRAGVAISSPKINGGQVRGGDAGFGTGGPYSGYRTFIHSNGLLQTNHLQANGGYINNVLAQNVTIAENCTIRGHLDGASGTFKGTVQADKIIGDIVGAAPVRLSKSVVQGFNGRWTRIGSISGKNNLGDRASLVMIPALFSVSVSSGSSTQASTIGRCRVIFNGSVLAMSTADLSISGKLYATGTREFNAPPVIIEVEPGQSFSLAIEINAGHNANGSSIKAISDSVVQLFRRGASFN
;
A
#
# COMPACT_ATOMS: atom_id res chain seq x y z
N MET A 1 37.23 21.96 109.13
CA MET A 1 37.80 21.00 110.08
C MET A 1 37.30 19.60 109.71
N SER A 2 38.15 18.72 109.19
CA SER A 2 37.93 17.27 109.28
C SER A 2 38.51 16.79 110.61
N ARG A 3 37.94 15.73 111.21
CA ARG A 3 38.57 15.05 112.35
C ARG A 3 39.83 14.35 111.85
N SER A 4 40.93 14.40 112.61
CA SER A 4 42.11 13.60 112.30
C SER A 4 41.76 12.10 112.36
N GLY A 5 42.31 11.32 111.43
CA GLY A 5 42.01 9.88 111.32
C GLY A 5 42.61 9.00 112.43
N PHE A 6 43.42 9.58 113.32
CA PHE A 6 44.16 8.85 114.35
C PHE A 6 43.28 8.55 115.57
N ARG A 7 43.29 7.29 116.03
CA ARG A 7 42.62 6.89 117.27
C ARG A 7 43.48 7.24 118.48
N ALA A 8 42.87 7.84 119.49
CA ALA A 8 43.53 8.19 120.77
C ALA A 8 43.61 7.02 121.78
N GLY A 9 43.18 5.81 121.39
CA GLY A 9 43.25 4.61 122.22
C GLY A 9 44.69 4.15 122.45
N ARG A 10 44.96 3.60 123.64
CA ARG A 10 46.24 2.96 124.00
C ARG A 10 46.19 1.43 123.89
N ASP A 11 45.08 0.89 123.40
CA ASP A 11 44.93 -0.51 123.03
C ASP A 11 45.78 -0.84 121.79
N GLN A 12 46.18 -2.11 121.68
CA GLN A 12 47.06 -2.56 120.59
C GLN A 12 46.40 -2.39 119.21
N SER A 13 45.08 -2.51 119.11
CA SER A 13 44.31 -2.25 117.89
C SER A 13 44.42 -0.79 117.42
N SER A 14 44.25 0.20 118.30
CA SER A 14 44.44 1.62 117.97
C SER A 14 45.87 1.94 117.56
N LEU A 15 46.88 1.32 118.19
CA LEU A 15 48.28 1.48 117.81
C LEU A 15 48.57 0.89 116.41
N THR A 16 48.06 -0.30 116.11
CA THR A 16 48.19 -0.91 114.78
C THR A 16 47.46 -0.09 113.71
N GLU A 17 46.23 0.36 113.97
CA GLU A 17 45.46 1.20 113.04
C GLU A 17 46.16 2.53 112.73
N ASN A 18 46.75 3.18 113.74
CA ASN A 18 47.56 4.38 113.54
C ASN A 18 48.84 4.09 112.73
N MET A 19 49.48 2.93 112.91
CA MET A 19 50.64 2.51 112.11
C MET A 19 50.28 2.19 110.64
N GLU A 20 49.13 1.55 110.39
CA GLU A 20 48.60 1.28 109.05
C GLU A 20 48.26 2.58 108.30
N LEU A 21 47.69 3.58 109.00
CA LEU A 21 47.45 4.91 108.48
C LEU A 21 48.76 5.65 108.15
N LEU A 22 49.74 5.65 109.06
CA LEU A 22 51.04 6.32 108.85
C LEU A 22 51.87 5.65 107.75
N THR A 23 51.78 4.34 107.55
CA THR A 23 52.44 3.65 106.43
C THR A 23 51.66 3.78 105.11
N GLY A 24 50.38 4.17 105.18
CA GLY A 24 49.48 4.28 104.03
C GLY A 24 49.04 2.92 103.50
N GLN A 25 48.96 1.90 104.38
CA GLN A 25 48.31 0.62 104.09
C GLN A 25 46.79 0.68 104.31
N ARG A 26 46.30 1.75 104.94
CA ARG A 26 44.91 2.00 105.30
C ARG A 26 44.56 3.49 105.16
N GLY A 27 43.30 3.79 104.89
CA GLY A 27 42.83 5.17 104.62
C GLY A 27 43.01 5.62 103.18
N ASP A 28 42.76 6.90 102.92
CA ASP A 28 42.83 7.56 101.60
C ASP A 28 44.26 7.98 101.18
N GLY A 29 45.26 7.65 102.01
CA GLY A 29 46.65 8.09 101.84
C GLY A 29 46.96 9.49 102.39
N GLY A 30 45.95 10.31 102.70
CA GLY A 30 46.12 11.70 103.16
C GLY A 30 46.76 11.86 104.54
N SER A 31 46.77 10.79 105.34
CA SER A 31 47.42 10.74 106.68
C SER A 31 48.76 10.00 106.70
N LYS A 32 49.31 9.64 105.54
CA LYS A 32 50.57 8.89 105.42
C LYS A 32 51.78 9.73 105.84
N ALA A 33 52.68 9.13 106.61
CA ALA A 33 53.97 9.72 106.95
C ALA A 33 54.91 9.74 105.73
N VAL A 34 55.35 10.93 105.34
CA VAL A 34 56.31 11.12 104.24
C VAL A 34 57.73 11.03 104.79
N THR A 35 58.56 10.12 104.30
CA THR A 35 59.97 10.04 104.74
C THR A 35 60.86 11.03 103.98
N TYR A 36 62.04 11.33 104.51
CA TYR A 36 63.04 12.11 103.78
C TYR A 36 63.43 11.49 102.42
N ARG A 37 63.31 10.17 102.24
CA ARG A 37 63.52 9.52 100.94
C ARG A 37 62.39 9.77 99.94
N ASP A 38 61.16 9.93 100.42
CA ASP A 38 60.01 10.21 99.56
C ASP A 38 60.02 11.69 99.13
N LEU A 39 60.35 12.61 100.03
CA LEU A 39 60.63 14.02 99.69
C LEU A 39 61.78 14.17 98.68
N ALA A 40 62.77 13.28 98.74
CA ALA A 40 63.87 13.25 97.76
C ALA A 40 63.47 12.67 96.41
N LYS A 41 62.62 11.62 96.37
CA LYS A 41 62.01 11.13 95.12
C LYS A 41 61.12 12.17 94.43
N LEU A 42 60.47 13.03 95.22
CA LEU A 42 59.63 14.13 94.74
C LEU A 42 60.45 15.39 94.37
N GLY A 43 61.78 15.35 94.43
CA GLY A 43 62.64 16.47 94.05
C GLY A 43 62.62 17.68 95.01
N VAL A 44 61.97 17.57 96.17
CA VAL A 44 61.83 18.68 97.14
C VAL A 44 63.07 18.82 98.03
N LEU A 45 63.75 17.70 98.31
CA LEU A 45 64.97 17.64 99.11
C LEU A 45 66.08 16.88 98.37
N THR A 46 67.33 17.23 98.67
CA THR A 46 68.49 16.38 98.39
C THR A 46 69.02 15.78 99.70
N LEU A 47 69.53 14.54 99.64
CA LEU A 47 70.00 13.81 100.83
C LEU A 47 71.50 13.60 100.80
N ARG A 48 72.24 14.41 101.56
CA ARG A 48 73.69 14.23 101.73
C ARG A 48 73.99 13.37 102.96
N ARG A 49 75.06 12.58 102.90
CA ARG A 49 75.61 11.88 104.07
C ARG A 49 76.64 12.78 104.75
N GLY A 50 76.43 13.09 106.03
CA GLY A 50 77.44 13.72 106.86
C GLY A 50 78.46 12.71 107.39
N THR A 51 79.59 13.22 107.88
CA THR A 51 80.60 12.44 108.61
C THR A 51 79.94 11.69 109.77
N GLY A 52 80.27 10.41 109.95
CA GLY A 52 79.57 9.52 110.90
C GLY A 52 78.26 8.90 110.38
N GLY A 53 77.95 9.04 109.09
CA GLY A 53 76.87 8.29 108.43
C GLY A 53 75.44 8.85 108.61
N LYS A 54 75.29 9.93 109.38
CA LYS A 54 74.00 10.62 109.57
C LYS A 54 73.54 11.25 108.25
N VAL A 55 72.30 10.98 107.84
CA VAL A 55 71.68 11.63 106.67
C VAL A 55 71.25 13.04 107.05
N ILE A 56 71.62 14.02 106.23
CA ILE A 56 71.25 15.43 106.39
C ILE A 56 70.35 15.79 105.20
N PRO A 57 69.07 16.15 105.43
CA PRO A 57 68.22 16.72 104.40
C PRO A 57 68.63 18.16 104.10
N GLU A 58 68.73 18.51 102.83
CA GLU A 58 68.99 19.87 102.35
C GLU A 58 67.94 20.21 101.29
N ILE A 59 67.43 21.45 101.30
CA ILE A 59 66.36 21.86 100.37
C ILE A 59 66.92 21.80 98.95
N ALA A 60 66.19 21.14 98.04
CA ALA A 60 66.56 21.16 96.63
C ALA A 60 66.49 22.60 96.12
N LYS A 61 67.62 23.11 95.61
CA LYS A 61 67.61 24.39 94.89
C LYS A 61 66.67 24.24 93.69
N PRO A 62 65.82 25.24 93.39
CA PRO A 62 64.90 25.13 92.27
C PRO A 62 65.69 24.84 91.00
N ASP A 63 65.30 23.77 90.29
CA ASP A 63 65.83 23.51 88.96
C ASP A 63 65.27 24.57 88.02
N HIS A 64 66.05 25.64 87.84
CA HIS A 64 65.80 26.62 86.80
C HIS A 64 66.12 25.97 85.44
N GLY A 65 65.14 25.20 84.93
CA GLY A 65 65.11 24.61 83.59
C GLY A 65 65.24 25.62 82.43
N GLY A 66 65.41 26.90 82.74
CA GLY A 66 66.22 27.86 81.97
C GLY A 66 67.70 27.45 81.85
N SER A 67 67.93 26.21 81.41
CA SER A 67 69.08 25.88 80.58
C SER A 67 69.17 26.94 79.48
N ASN A 68 70.32 27.60 79.36
CA ASN A 68 70.47 28.77 78.49
C ASN A 68 70.66 28.38 77.01
N HIS A 69 69.77 27.50 76.53
CA HIS A 69 69.60 27.17 75.12
C HIS A 69 68.87 28.33 74.45
N GLY A 70 69.64 29.30 73.96
CA GLY A 70 69.11 30.36 73.10
C GLY A 70 68.32 29.76 71.93
N VAL A 71 67.22 30.43 71.57
CA VAL A 71 66.19 29.98 70.61
C VAL A 71 66.79 29.19 69.44
N LEU A 72 66.48 27.90 69.38
CA LEU A 72 67.15 26.97 68.48
C LEU A 72 66.77 27.25 67.02
N ARG A 73 67.69 26.99 66.10
CA ARG A 73 67.41 27.06 64.66
C ARG A 73 66.34 26.01 64.29
N PRO A 74 65.33 26.35 63.47
CA PRO A 74 64.30 25.39 63.10
C PRO A 74 64.85 24.17 62.36
N THR A 75 64.34 22.99 62.71
CA THR A 75 64.53 21.77 61.92
C THR A 75 63.70 21.80 60.64
N GLN A 76 64.08 21.01 59.64
CA GLN A 76 63.27 20.81 58.44
C GLN A 76 61.92 20.14 58.79
N PRO A 77 60.76 20.60 58.25
CA PRO A 77 59.47 19.95 58.44
C PRO A 77 59.43 18.53 57.85
N GLN A 78 58.77 17.62 58.56
CA GLN A 78 58.61 16.22 58.19
C GLN A 78 57.13 15.87 57.94
N GLY A 79 56.87 14.74 57.28
CA GLY A 79 55.52 14.22 57.02
C GLY A 79 54.64 15.06 56.08
N VAL A 80 55.23 16.00 55.32
CA VAL A 80 54.48 16.92 54.44
C VAL A 80 53.74 16.14 53.36
N SER A 81 52.42 16.33 53.30
CA SER A 81 51.53 15.61 52.37
C SER A 81 50.32 16.46 51.97
N ALA A 82 49.84 16.29 50.74
CA ALA A 82 48.75 17.08 50.13
C ALA A 82 47.64 16.17 49.57
N TYR A 83 46.39 16.64 49.63
CA TYR A 83 45.19 15.91 49.19
C TYR A 83 44.22 16.85 48.47
N GLY A 84 43.76 16.49 47.27
CA GLY A 84 42.83 17.32 46.49
C GLY A 84 41.37 16.94 46.67
N GLY A 85 40.49 17.94 46.60
CA GLY A 85 39.03 17.78 46.67
C GLY A 85 38.29 18.59 45.59
N PHE A 86 37.04 18.96 45.88
CA PHE A 86 36.26 19.86 45.03
C PHE A 86 36.54 21.31 45.43
N GLY A 87 37.35 22.01 44.63
CA GLY A 87 37.69 23.43 44.83
C GLY A 87 38.75 23.73 45.90
N SER A 88 39.38 22.72 46.49
CA SER A 88 40.39 22.90 47.53
C SER A 88 41.45 21.78 47.59
N ILE A 89 42.59 22.10 48.20
CA ILE A 89 43.69 21.16 48.49
C ILE A 89 44.08 21.28 49.96
N LEU A 90 44.05 20.17 50.70
CA LEU A 90 44.46 20.08 52.10
C LEU A 90 45.94 19.66 52.20
N VAL A 91 46.76 20.43 52.90
CA VAL A 91 48.20 20.18 53.14
C VAL A 91 48.45 19.99 54.63
N LYS A 92 49.14 18.93 55.04
CA LYS A 92 49.44 18.61 56.46
C LYS A 92 50.90 18.26 56.67
N TRP A 93 51.39 18.40 57.90
CA TRP A 93 52.77 18.09 58.30
C TRP A 93 52.86 17.66 59.78
N GLU A 94 54.04 17.24 60.22
CA GLU A 94 54.32 16.84 61.61
C GLU A 94 54.69 18.02 62.52
N ASN A 95 54.56 17.83 63.83
CA ASN A 95 54.84 18.88 64.82
C ASN A 95 56.34 19.25 64.89
N PRO A 96 56.69 20.53 65.12
CA PRO A 96 58.08 20.98 65.17
C PRO A 96 58.83 20.45 66.41
N ASN A 97 59.87 19.65 66.17
CA ASN A 97 60.68 19.02 67.22
C ASN A 97 61.90 19.89 67.64
N TYR A 98 61.66 21.18 67.91
CA TYR A 98 62.70 22.11 68.38
C TYR A 98 62.13 23.21 69.29
N ALA A 99 62.96 23.74 70.19
CA ALA A 99 62.56 24.77 71.16
C ALA A 99 62.44 26.17 70.52
N GLY A 100 61.31 26.84 70.77
CA GLY A 100 61.07 28.22 70.34
C GLY A 100 60.44 28.38 68.95
N HIS A 101 59.68 27.40 68.46
CA HIS A 101 58.86 27.54 67.25
C HIS A 101 57.86 28.71 67.34
N ALA A 102 57.62 29.39 66.22
CA ALA A 102 56.62 30.47 66.12
C ALA A 102 55.47 30.09 65.17
N HIS A 103 55.79 29.68 63.95
CA HIS A 103 54.83 29.28 62.92
C HIS A 103 55.51 28.47 61.80
N ALA A 104 54.68 27.85 60.96
CA ALA A 104 55.06 27.30 59.67
C ALA A 104 54.66 28.23 58.52
N GLU A 105 55.48 28.32 57.48
CA GLU A 105 55.20 28.99 56.21
C GLU A 105 54.88 27.92 55.15
N VAL A 106 53.83 28.12 54.38
CA VAL A 106 53.38 27.20 53.31
C VAL A 106 53.55 27.88 51.95
N PHE A 107 54.34 27.25 51.08
CA PHE A 107 54.67 27.72 49.74
C PHE A 107 53.99 26.86 48.68
N ARG A 108 53.67 27.45 47.51
CA ARG A 108 53.00 26.79 46.39
C ARG A 108 53.60 27.18 45.03
N SER A 109 53.77 26.21 44.14
CA SER A 109 54.04 26.38 42.71
C SER A 109 53.14 25.46 41.87
N SER A 110 52.94 25.78 40.58
CA SER A 110 52.36 24.84 39.61
C SER A 110 53.36 23.76 39.17
N GLU A 111 54.65 24.08 39.21
CA GLU A 111 55.75 23.20 38.82
C GLU A 111 56.50 22.67 40.04
N ASN A 112 57.24 21.56 39.90
CA ASN A 112 58.00 20.97 41.00
C ASN A 112 59.35 21.68 41.25
N VAL A 113 59.31 23.02 41.33
CA VAL A 113 60.48 23.89 41.45
C VAL A 113 60.30 24.84 42.63
N LEU A 114 61.14 24.65 43.66
CA LEU A 114 61.09 25.44 44.90
C LEU A 114 61.44 26.93 44.68
N ALA A 115 62.22 27.25 43.65
CA ALA A 115 62.57 28.64 43.32
C ALA A 115 61.36 29.46 42.83
N ASP A 116 60.38 28.79 42.20
CA ASP A 116 59.15 29.39 41.69
C ASP A 116 58.00 29.33 42.72
N ALA A 117 58.26 28.77 43.92
CA ALA A 117 57.25 28.55 44.94
C ALA A 117 56.95 29.85 45.71
N THR A 118 55.73 30.33 45.56
CA THR A 118 55.22 31.54 46.22
C THR A 118 54.73 31.23 47.63
N LEU A 119 55.02 32.09 48.61
CA LEU A 119 54.46 31.99 49.96
C LEU A 119 52.95 32.29 49.91
N ILE A 120 52.12 31.32 50.27
CA ILE A 120 50.65 31.46 50.25
C ILE A 120 50.01 31.56 51.63
N ALA A 121 50.67 31.06 52.69
CA ALA A 121 50.12 31.14 54.05
C ALA A 121 51.21 31.06 55.13
N THR A 122 50.90 31.67 56.29
CA THR A 122 51.61 31.47 57.55
C THR A 122 50.65 30.86 58.56
N VAL A 123 51.05 29.78 59.23
CA VAL A 123 50.16 28.84 59.91
C VAL A 123 50.77 28.38 61.23
N ASN A 124 50.05 28.60 62.34
CA ASN A 124 50.50 28.18 63.69
C ASN A 124 50.05 26.75 64.06
N ALA A 125 49.28 26.09 63.20
CA ALA A 125 48.88 24.67 63.30
C ALA A 125 49.76 23.78 62.40
N ASN A 126 49.50 22.47 62.38
CA ASN A 126 50.20 21.50 61.54
C ASN A 126 49.44 21.10 60.24
N VAL A 127 48.45 21.90 59.83
CA VAL A 127 47.59 21.68 58.67
C VAL A 127 47.11 23.01 58.08
N PHE A 128 46.95 23.05 56.76
CA PHE A 128 46.48 24.17 55.96
C PHE A 128 45.52 23.68 54.87
N SER A 129 44.59 24.54 54.43
CA SER A 129 43.70 24.26 53.29
C SER A 129 43.79 25.40 52.29
N ASP A 130 44.28 25.09 51.09
CA ASP A 130 44.29 25.98 49.94
C ASP A 130 42.97 25.90 49.19
N ILE A 131 42.52 27.00 48.59
CA ILE A 131 41.28 27.07 47.79
C ILE A 131 41.69 27.40 46.35
N VAL A 132 41.41 26.49 45.43
CA VAL A 132 41.90 26.55 44.05
C VAL A 132 40.81 26.11 43.06
N PRO A 133 40.83 26.58 41.80
CA PRO A 133 39.81 26.20 40.81
C PRO A 133 39.73 24.68 40.58
N LEU A 134 38.60 24.23 40.05
CA LEU A 134 38.42 22.86 39.57
C LEU A 134 39.43 22.54 38.45
N GLY A 135 39.79 21.26 38.32
CA GLY A 135 40.77 20.75 37.35
C GLY A 135 42.22 21.18 37.55
N SER A 136 42.54 21.95 38.60
CA SER A 136 43.86 22.55 38.85
C SER A 136 44.71 21.72 39.81
N GLY A 137 46.05 21.73 39.66
CA GLY A 137 46.95 20.98 40.54
C GLY A 137 48.27 21.71 40.79
N PHE A 138 48.84 21.49 41.98
CA PHE A 138 49.94 22.29 42.52
C PHE A 138 50.87 21.47 43.43
N TYR A 139 52.12 21.93 43.53
CA TYR A 139 53.15 21.45 44.46
C TYR A 139 53.26 22.38 45.66
N TYR A 140 53.44 21.82 46.85
CA TYR A 140 53.52 22.52 48.12
C TYR A 140 54.78 22.17 48.90
N TRP A 141 55.35 23.17 49.57
CA TRP A 141 56.47 23.04 50.50
C TRP A 141 56.13 23.73 51.82
N VAL A 142 56.68 23.24 52.93
CA VAL A 142 56.52 23.85 54.26
C VAL A 142 57.90 24.24 54.80
N ARG A 143 58.00 25.34 55.53
CA ARG A 143 59.19 25.78 56.27
C ARG A 143 58.81 26.18 57.69
N PHE A 144 59.65 25.90 58.68
CA PHE A 144 59.44 26.36 60.06
C PHE A 144 60.24 27.63 60.37
N VAL A 145 59.66 28.50 61.20
CA VAL A 145 60.27 29.75 61.69
C VAL A 145 60.23 29.77 63.22
N ASN A 146 61.27 30.31 63.86
CA ASN A 146 61.35 30.44 65.32
C ASN A 146 60.96 31.85 65.82
N VAL A 147 60.79 32.03 67.13
CA VAL A 147 60.40 33.31 67.75
C VAL A 147 61.44 34.43 67.58
N ASN A 148 62.67 34.11 67.17
CA ASN A 148 63.70 35.08 66.80
C ASN A 148 63.73 35.36 65.27
N ASN A 149 62.67 34.99 64.55
CA ASN A 149 62.51 35.13 63.10
C ASN A 149 63.62 34.44 62.26
N ILE A 150 64.25 33.40 62.81
CA ILE A 150 65.19 32.57 62.05
C ILE A 150 64.39 31.50 61.30
N GLN A 151 64.60 31.43 60.00
CA GLN A 151 63.94 30.49 59.08
C GLN A 151 64.73 29.16 58.99
N GLY A 152 64.01 28.04 58.89
CA GLY A 152 64.56 26.70 58.68
C GLY A 152 64.78 26.34 57.22
N ALA A 153 65.05 25.06 56.96
CA ALA A 153 64.99 24.49 55.62
C ALA A 153 63.53 24.22 55.21
N HIS A 154 63.25 24.30 53.90
CA HIS A 154 61.98 23.84 53.31
C HIS A 154 61.91 22.31 53.33
N SER A 155 60.70 21.75 53.40
CA SER A 155 60.41 20.32 53.30
C SER A 155 60.73 19.73 51.92
N THR A 156 60.49 18.43 51.75
CA THR A 156 60.22 17.86 50.42
C THR A 156 58.90 18.37 49.85
N PRO A 157 58.73 18.41 48.51
CA PRO A 157 57.46 18.77 47.87
C PRO A 157 56.34 17.75 48.11
N ALA A 158 55.10 18.20 48.15
CA ALA A 158 53.89 17.38 48.08
C ALA A 158 52.93 17.90 46.99
N PHE A 159 52.32 17.01 46.20
CA PHE A 159 51.47 17.36 45.05
C PHE A 159 50.00 16.93 45.24
N ALA A 160 49.06 17.72 44.73
CA ALA A 160 47.64 17.38 44.65
C ALA A 160 46.91 18.09 43.50
N LYS A 161 45.74 17.58 43.10
CA LYS A 161 44.88 18.12 42.02
C LYS A 161 43.39 18.07 42.40
N THR A 162 42.60 19.06 42.01
CA THR A 162 41.14 19.12 42.20
C THR A 162 40.34 18.41 41.09
N SER A 163 39.08 18.09 41.39
CA SER A 163 38.13 17.45 40.45
C SER A 163 37.72 18.34 39.27
N SER A 164 37.20 17.76 38.18
CA SER A 164 36.84 18.44 36.92
C SER A 164 35.55 19.30 36.99
N ASN A 165 35.31 20.10 35.95
CA ASN A 165 34.08 20.89 35.75
C ASN A 165 32.92 20.03 35.22
N ILE A 166 31.67 20.47 35.44
CA ILE A 166 30.45 19.72 35.06
C ILE A 166 29.89 20.10 33.68
N SER A 167 30.11 21.34 33.20
CA SER A 167 29.67 21.73 31.85
C SER A 167 30.37 20.91 30.77
N ASP A 168 31.69 20.74 30.92
CA ASP A 168 32.54 19.95 30.02
C ASP A 168 31.99 18.52 29.83
N VAL A 169 31.45 17.93 30.92
CA VAL A 169 30.82 16.59 30.91
C VAL A 169 29.48 16.57 30.19
N ILE A 170 28.71 17.67 30.24
CA ILE A 170 27.43 17.78 29.50
C ILE A 170 27.69 17.90 27.99
N ASP A 171 28.69 18.70 27.59
CA ASP A 171 29.09 18.82 26.19
C ASP A 171 29.71 17.51 25.67
N GLU A 172 30.52 16.82 26.49
CA GLU A 172 31.03 15.49 26.17
C GLU A 172 29.90 14.47 25.99
N ILE A 173 28.89 14.43 26.87
CA ILE A 173 27.70 13.58 26.70
C ILE A 173 26.91 13.97 25.45
N GLY A 174 26.80 15.26 25.15
CA GLY A 174 26.13 15.76 23.94
C GLY A 174 26.82 15.29 22.66
N GLU A 175 28.15 15.28 22.63
CA GLU A 175 28.93 14.75 21.50
C GLU A 175 28.89 13.21 21.47
N GLN A 176 29.05 12.52 22.61
CA GLN A 176 28.91 11.06 22.70
C GLN A 176 27.54 10.55 22.22
N MET A 177 26.47 11.34 22.42
CA MET A 177 25.14 11.03 21.85
C MET A 177 25.11 11.21 20.32
N ARG A 178 25.65 12.31 19.77
CA ARG A 178 25.78 12.49 18.30
C ARG A 178 26.68 11.42 17.69
N GLU A 179 27.71 11.02 18.40
CA GLU A 179 28.66 9.98 18.01
C GLU A 179 28.06 8.56 18.10
N SER A 180 27.00 8.38 18.91
CA SER A 180 26.43 7.10 19.29
C SER A 180 26.04 6.24 18.09
N VAL A 181 26.53 5.01 18.10
CA VAL A 181 26.20 3.99 17.08
C VAL A 181 24.69 3.77 17.00
N LEU A 182 23.95 3.85 18.11
CA LEU A 182 22.50 3.69 18.11
C LEU A 182 21.78 4.84 17.38
N ILE A 183 22.18 6.08 17.61
CA ILE A 183 21.55 7.25 16.97
C ILE A 183 21.89 7.27 15.48
N LYS A 184 23.17 7.09 15.11
CA LYS A 184 23.60 6.94 13.71
C LYS A 184 22.94 5.75 13.00
N TYR A 185 22.61 4.67 13.72
CA TYR A 185 21.89 3.52 13.18
C TYR A 185 20.40 3.80 12.97
N LEU A 186 19.73 4.44 13.93
CA LEU A 186 18.33 4.84 13.80
C LEU A 186 18.12 5.91 12.72
N GLU A 187 19.01 6.91 12.62
CA GLU A 187 19.01 7.87 11.51
C GLU A 187 19.19 7.14 10.17
N LYS A 188 20.06 6.13 10.10
CA LYS A 188 20.23 5.32 8.88
C LYS A 188 18.98 4.49 8.56
N GLU A 189 18.34 3.86 9.53
CA GLU A 189 17.08 3.13 9.30
C GLU A 189 15.95 4.07 8.89
N ILE A 190 15.84 5.26 9.47
CA ILE A 190 14.85 6.27 9.04
C ILE A 190 15.10 6.72 7.61
N ASN A 191 16.35 7.04 7.24
CA ASN A 191 16.68 7.40 5.84
C ASN A 191 16.44 6.22 4.87
N LEU A 192 16.72 4.98 5.29
CA LEU A 192 16.37 3.79 4.51
C LEU A 192 14.85 3.58 4.42
N VAL A 193 14.06 3.98 5.42
CA VAL A 193 12.58 3.96 5.36
C VAL A 193 12.02 5.09 4.50
N ASP A 194 12.64 6.26 4.46
CA ASP A 194 12.24 7.34 3.54
C ASP A 194 12.62 7.03 2.10
N GLU A 195 13.82 6.49 1.84
CA GLU A 195 14.13 5.84 0.55
C GLU A 195 13.08 4.75 0.28
N SER A 196 12.79 3.89 1.27
CA SER A 196 11.78 2.83 1.26
C SER A 196 10.31 3.30 1.42
N LEU A 197 10.01 4.50 0.96
CA LEU A 197 8.66 4.97 0.62
C LEU A 197 8.63 5.67 -0.76
N ASN A 198 9.77 6.15 -1.26
CA ASN A 198 9.87 6.83 -2.55
C ASN A 198 9.80 5.87 -3.74
N GLU A 199 10.17 4.60 -3.61
CA GLU A 199 10.18 3.64 -4.72
C GLU A 199 8.90 2.83 -4.81
N GLU A 200 8.24 2.44 -3.72
CA GLU A 200 6.85 1.95 -3.79
C GLU A 200 5.96 3.05 -4.36
N THR A 201 6.20 4.34 -4.07
CA THR A 201 5.41 5.41 -4.71
C THR A 201 5.77 5.63 -6.18
N LYS A 202 7.03 5.45 -6.62
CA LYS A 202 7.37 5.41 -8.07
C LYS A 202 6.82 4.16 -8.78
N GLU A 203 6.92 3.00 -8.15
CA GLU A 203 6.36 1.75 -8.65
C GLU A 203 4.84 1.87 -8.71
N ARG A 204 4.16 2.42 -7.71
CA ARG A 204 2.72 2.74 -7.76
C ARG A 204 2.37 3.93 -8.66
N LEU A 205 3.36 4.66 -9.19
CA LEU A 205 3.23 5.61 -10.30
C LEU A 205 3.59 4.99 -11.67
N SER A 206 4.12 3.77 -11.68
CA SER A 206 4.49 2.96 -12.87
C SER A 206 3.49 1.80 -13.10
N GLU A 207 2.99 1.20 -12.03
CA GLU A 207 1.68 0.58 -11.92
C GLU A 207 0.55 1.59 -11.86
N GLN A 208 0.80 2.88 -11.61
CA GLN A 208 -0.05 3.94 -12.15
C GLN A 208 0.57 4.57 -13.42
N ALA A 209 1.26 3.72 -14.18
CA ALA A 209 1.54 3.79 -15.60
C ALA A 209 1.30 2.43 -16.33
N GLN A 210 0.23 1.65 -16.04
CA GLN A 210 -0.31 0.54 -16.88
C GLN A 210 -1.82 0.45 -17.35
N ILE A 211 -2.88 1.07 -16.76
CA ILE A 211 -4.30 1.03 -17.29
C ILE A 211 -5.14 2.33 -17.58
N ASN A 212 -4.65 3.57 -17.68
CA ASN A 212 -5.25 4.79 -18.31
C ASN A 212 -4.98 4.91 -19.82
N GLU A 213 -3.86 4.41 -20.32
CA GLU A 213 -3.75 3.96 -21.70
C GLU A 213 -4.39 2.59 -21.90
N ALA A 214 -4.43 1.66 -20.93
CA ALA A 214 -5.31 0.52 -21.17
C ALA A 214 -6.77 1.00 -21.27
N ILE A 215 -7.24 1.95 -20.43
CA ILE A 215 -8.50 2.73 -20.57
C ILE A 215 -8.53 3.56 -21.86
N LYS A 216 -7.42 4.11 -22.36
CA LYS A 216 -7.37 4.79 -23.67
C LYS A 216 -7.53 3.78 -24.80
N ASN A 217 -7.00 2.58 -24.70
CA ASN A 217 -7.09 1.52 -25.70
C ASN A 217 -8.53 1.00 -25.71
N VAL A 218 -9.01 0.51 -24.56
CA VAL A 218 -10.42 0.37 -24.14
C VAL A 218 -11.29 1.45 -24.81
N SER A 219 -11.01 2.74 -24.63
CA SER A 219 -11.82 3.85 -25.18
C SER A 219 -11.63 4.18 -26.67
N VAL A 220 -10.42 4.08 -27.24
CA VAL A 220 -10.15 4.25 -28.68
C VAL A 220 -10.87 3.17 -29.45
N GLU A 221 -10.64 1.94 -29.02
CA GLU A 221 -11.25 0.72 -29.52
C GLU A 221 -12.79 0.91 -29.33
N ALA A 222 -13.32 1.42 -28.21
CA ALA A 222 -14.77 1.71 -28.10
C ALA A 222 -15.34 2.73 -29.08
N ASN A 223 -14.56 3.72 -29.48
CA ASN A 223 -14.96 4.62 -30.54
C ASN A 223 -14.94 3.91 -31.91
N LYS A 224 -14.07 2.91 -32.10
CA LYS A 224 -14.16 1.92 -33.19
C LYS A 224 -15.40 1.02 -33.04
N ASN A 225 -15.74 0.42 -31.88
CA ASN A 225 -17.03 -0.31 -31.72
C ASN A 225 -18.16 0.62 -32.12
N LYS A 226 -18.23 1.83 -31.56
CA LYS A 226 -19.23 2.87 -31.85
C LYS A 226 -19.26 3.31 -33.32
N SER A 227 -18.19 3.07 -34.09
CA SER A 227 -18.10 3.34 -35.52
C SER A 227 -18.47 2.12 -36.37
N GLU A 228 -18.06 0.91 -36.00
CA GLU A 228 -18.59 -0.35 -36.54
C GLU A 228 -20.09 -0.41 -36.30
N ILE A 229 -20.54 -0.05 -35.10
CA ILE A 229 -21.91 0.27 -34.70
C ILE A 229 -22.52 1.31 -35.64
N ARG A 230 -21.86 2.41 -36.02
CA ARG A 230 -22.43 3.33 -37.02
C ARG A 230 -22.50 2.74 -38.43
N GLU A 231 -21.53 1.91 -38.82
CA GLU A 231 -21.63 0.92 -39.90
C GLU A 231 -22.41 -0.34 -39.47
N THR A 232 -23.41 -0.08 -38.64
CA THR A 232 -24.45 -0.96 -38.14
C THR A 232 -25.78 -0.13 -38.02
N GLN A 233 -25.77 1.21 -38.35
CA GLN A 233 -26.92 2.06 -38.81
C GLN A 233 -26.90 2.80 -40.21
N ARG A 234 -26.63 2.10 -41.33
CA ARG A 234 -26.76 2.40 -42.81
C ARG A 234 -27.31 1.29 -43.83
N VAL A 235 -26.59 0.19 -44.24
CA VAL A 235 -27.03 -1.04 -45.06
C VAL A 235 -28.33 -1.90 -44.69
N VAL A 236 -28.44 -2.85 -43.70
CA VAL A 236 -29.65 -3.19 -42.83
C VAL A 236 -30.84 -2.34 -43.27
N SER A 237 -30.91 -1.05 -42.96
CA SER A 237 -32.08 -0.26 -43.25
C SER A 237 -32.06 0.65 -44.47
N ASP A 238 -31.03 0.54 -45.31
CA ASP A 238 -31.19 0.57 -46.76
C ASP A 238 -31.96 -0.68 -47.25
N ILE A 239 -31.75 -1.86 -46.64
CA ILE A 239 -32.52 -3.10 -46.89
C ILE A 239 -33.92 -3.02 -46.25
N ASN A 240 -34.25 -2.05 -45.38
CA ASN A 240 -35.67 -1.73 -45.06
C ASN A 240 -36.33 -1.04 -46.23
N LEU A 241 -35.63 -0.10 -46.85
CA LEU A 241 -36.12 0.60 -48.02
C LEU A 241 -36.27 -0.45 -49.14
N GLY A 242 -35.30 -1.36 -49.30
CA GLY A 242 -35.38 -2.53 -50.18
C GLY A 242 -36.48 -3.54 -49.83
N LEU A 243 -36.74 -3.85 -48.56
CA LEU A 243 -37.81 -4.78 -48.14
C LEU A 243 -39.18 -4.13 -48.26
N SER A 244 -39.31 -2.84 -47.93
CA SER A 244 -40.53 -2.06 -48.15
C SER A 244 -40.83 -1.94 -49.64
N GLN A 245 -39.82 -1.67 -50.48
CA GLN A 245 -39.94 -1.69 -51.95
C GLN A 245 -40.37 -3.08 -52.45
N LYS A 246 -39.80 -4.18 -51.92
CA LYS A 246 -40.25 -5.55 -52.23
C LYS A 246 -41.68 -5.81 -51.77
N ILE A 247 -42.08 -5.35 -50.59
CA ILE A 247 -43.44 -5.47 -50.07
C ILE A 247 -44.41 -4.72 -51.00
N SER A 248 -44.16 -3.44 -51.33
CA SER A 248 -45.02 -2.69 -52.25
C SER A 248 -45.04 -3.28 -53.67
N THR A 249 -43.95 -3.91 -54.13
CA THR A 249 -43.93 -4.68 -55.38
C THR A 249 -44.82 -5.93 -55.29
N VAL A 250 -44.80 -6.64 -54.16
CA VAL A 250 -45.70 -7.79 -53.90
C VAL A 250 -47.14 -7.32 -53.76
N GLU A 251 -47.42 -6.20 -53.10
CA GLU A 251 -48.74 -5.60 -52.97
C GLU A 251 -49.32 -5.21 -54.35
N SER A 252 -48.51 -4.60 -55.24
CA SER A 252 -48.91 -4.35 -56.64
C SER A 252 -49.29 -5.64 -57.35
N ARG A 253 -48.42 -6.66 -57.30
CA ARG A 253 -48.67 -7.95 -57.94
C ARG A 253 -49.87 -8.71 -57.36
N VAL A 254 -50.15 -8.55 -56.06
CA VAL A 254 -51.38 -9.07 -55.43
C VAL A 254 -52.61 -8.30 -55.91
N GLY A 255 -52.51 -6.97 -56.13
CA GLY A 255 -53.55 -6.17 -56.77
C GLY A 255 -53.81 -6.55 -58.24
N GLU A 256 -52.76 -6.81 -59.01
CA GLU A 256 -52.82 -7.31 -60.39
C GLU A 256 -53.49 -8.70 -60.44
N VAL A 257 -53.06 -9.63 -59.60
CA VAL A 257 -53.65 -10.98 -59.50
C VAL A 257 -55.11 -10.91 -59.02
N SER A 258 -55.43 -10.06 -58.04
CA SER A 258 -56.82 -9.82 -57.61
C SER A 258 -57.69 -9.29 -58.77
N SER A 259 -57.16 -8.38 -59.57
CA SER A 259 -57.83 -7.84 -60.76
C SER A 259 -58.03 -8.90 -61.85
N ALA A 260 -57.05 -9.77 -62.07
CA ALA A 260 -57.16 -10.91 -62.97
C ALA A 260 -58.20 -11.95 -62.49
N VAL A 261 -58.23 -12.25 -61.18
CA VAL A 261 -59.25 -13.12 -60.57
C VAL A 261 -60.65 -12.51 -60.69
N GLN A 262 -60.80 -11.19 -60.50
CA GLN A 262 -62.07 -10.51 -60.77
C GLN A 262 -62.48 -10.57 -62.25
N SER A 263 -61.52 -10.42 -63.17
CA SER A 263 -61.77 -10.56 -64.62
C SER A 263 -62.25 -11.99 -64.96
N ASN A 264 -61.56 -13.01 -64.46
CA ASN A 264 -61.97 -14.40 -64.63
C ASN A 264 -63.35 -14.69 -64.01
N SER A 265 -63.65 -14.12 -62.84
CA SER A 265 -64.97 -14.25 -62.19
C SER A 265 -66.09 -13.61 -63.02
N ARG A 266 -65.82 -12.46 -63.68
CA ARG A 266 -66.75 -11.86 -64.66
C ARG A 266 -66.91 -12.75 -65.90
N ALA A 267 -65.83 -13.29 -66.45
CA ALA A 267 -65.87 -14.18 -67.61
C ALA A 267 -66.66 -15.48 -67.33
N ILE A 268 -66.47 -16.08 -66.15
CA ILE A 268 -67.27 -17.22 -65.67
C ILE A 268 -68.74 -16.80 -65.50
N SER A 269 -69.01 -15.61 -64.94
CA SER A 269 -70.38 -15.10 -64.78
C SER A 269 -71.09 -14.88 -66.12
N GLU A 270 -70.40 -14.35 -67.13
CA GLU A 270 -70.94 -14.16 -68.48
C GLU A 270 -71.09 -15.49 -69.23
N THR A 271 -70.18 -16.44 -68.99
CA THR A 271 -70.32 -17.83 -69.49
C THR A 271 -71.56 -18.49 -68.88
N ASN A 272 -71.79 -18.34 -67.57
CA ASN A 272 -72.98 -18.81 -66.88
C ASN A 272 -74.26 -18.09 -67.37
N ARG A 273 -74.16 -16.81 -67.74
CA ARG A 273 -75.26 -16.05 -68.36
C ARG A 273 -75.58 -16.57 -69.76
N SER A 274 -74.57 -16.81 -70.59
CA SER A 274 -74.70 -17.42 -71.93
C SER A 274 -75.26 -18.84 -71.84
N PHE A 275 -74.77 -19.66 -70.90
CA PHE A 275 -75.31 -20.99 -70.61
C PHE A 275 -76.76 -20.92 -70.11
N SER A 276 -77.12 -19.91 -69.30
CA SER A 276 -78.50 -19.66 -68.89
C SER A 276 -79.38 -19.20 -70.06
N GLN A 277 -78.84 -18.46 -71.03
CA GLN A 277 -79.53 -18.12 -72.28
C GLN A 277 -79.71 -19.36 -73.16
N GLN A 278 -78.69 -20.22 -73.28
CA GLN A 278 -78.82 -21.53 -73.94
C GLN A 278 -79.88 -22.40 -73.26
N ILE A 279 -79.90 -22.48 -71.92
CA ILE A 279 -80.95 -23.16 -71.16
C ILE A 279 -82.33 -22.55 -71.45
N ASN A 280 -82.45 -21.22 -71.55
CA ASN A 280 -83.71 -20.56 -71.91
C ASN A 280 -84.14 -20.84 -73.36
N THR A 281 -83.20 -20.89 -74.30
CA THR A 281 -83.45 -21.30 -75.70
C THR A 281 -83.88 -22.76 -75.75
N VAL A 282 -83.14 -23.67 -75.13
CA VAL A 282 -83.50 -25.09 -75.00
C VAL A 282 -84.82 -25.27 -74.24
N GLN A 283 -85.15 -24.41 -73.26
CA GLN A 283 -86.47 -24.42 -72.62
C GLN A 283 -87.57 -23.87 -73.54
N SER A 284 -87.26 -22.96 -74.47
CA SER A 284 -88.18 -22.44 -75.48
C SER A 284 -88.42 -23.46 -76.61
N GLU A 285 -87.35 -24.12 -77.07
CA GLU A 285 -87.41 -25.29 -77.94
C GLU A 285 -88.18 -26.42 -77.26
N LEU A 286 -87.88 -26.74 -75.99
CA LEU A 286 -88.64 -27.73 -75.20
C LEU A 286 -90.08 -27.27 -74.93
N LYS A 287 -90.40 -25.97 -74.90
CA LYS A 287 -91.79 -25.47 -74.92
C LYS A 287 -92.43 -25.66 -76.29
N GLY A 288 -91.68 -25.48 -77.38
CA GLY A 288 -92.10 -25.77 -78.75
C GLY A 288 -92.36 -27.26 -78.98
N THR A 289 -91.40 -28.12 -78.62
CA THR A 289 -91.52 -29.58 -78.56
C THR A 289 -92.62 -30.00 -77.60
N LYS A 290 -92.77 -29.37 -76.42
CA LYS A 290 -93.92 -29.62 -75.53
C LYS A 290 -95.23 -29.13 -76.15
N SER A 291 -95.23 -28.11 -77.00
CA SER A 291 -96.42 -27.65 -77.74
C SER A 291 -96.75 -28.59 -78.89
N ALA A 292 -95.77 -29.11 -79.63
CA ALA A 292 -95.95 -30.16 -80.62
C ALA A 292 -96.39 -31.49 -79.97
N VAL A 293 -95.82 -31.83 -78.82
CA VAL A 293 -96.26 -32.94 -77.96
C VAL A 293 -97.62 -32.62 -77.34
N GLN A 294 -97.99 -31.37 -77.06
CA GLN A 294 -99.33 -31.00 -76.59
C GLN A 294 -100.34 -31.01 -77.74
N THR A 295 -99.95 -30.72 -78.98
CA THR A 295 -100.76 -30.92 -80.18
C THR A 295 -100.95 -32.41 -80.41
N ASN A 296 -99.89 -33.21 -80.38
CA ASN A 296 -100.00 -34.68 -80.37
C ASN A 296 -100.81 -35.18 -79.17
N THR A 297 -100.73 -34.52 -78.01
CA THR A 297 -101.55 -34.81 -76.81
C THR A 297 -102.94 -34.17 -76.88
N ASN A 298 -103.25 -33.36 -77.88
CA ASN A 298 -104.59 -32.85 -78.21
C ASN A 298 -105.19 -33.64 -79.38
N THR A 299 -104.39 -34.41 -80.12
CA THR A 299 -104.82 -35.52 -80.98
C THR A 299 -105.06 -36.76 -80.10
N ILE A 300 -104.11 -37.11 -79.23
CA ILE A 300 -104.26 -38.14 -78.18
C ILE A 300 -105.26 -37.69 -77.10
N ALA A 301 -105.55 -36.39 -76.95
CA ALA A 301 -106.73 -35.85 -76.25
C ALA A 301 -107.73 -35.17 -77.19
N GLN A 302 -107.86 -35.72 -78.40
CA GLN A 302 -109.17 -35.98 -78.98
C GLN A 302 -109.53 -37.41 -78.57
N ILE A 303 -108.60 -38.37 -78.75
CA ILE A 303 -108.68 -39.76 -78.25
C ILE A 303 -108.89 -39.87 -76.71
N ASN A 304 -108.51 -38.84 -75.92
CA ASN A 304 -108.75 -38.70 -74.46
C ASN A 304 -109.62 -37.49 -74.06
N LYS A 305 -110.16 -36.71 -75.00
CA LYS A 305 -111.23 -35.73 -74.67
C LYS A 305 -112.56 -36.43 -74.43
N ASP A 306 -112.69 -37.62 -75.00
CA ASP A 306 -113.67 -38.65 -74.62
C ASP A 306 -113.38 -39.26 -73.23
N GLY A 307 -112.23 -38.94 -72.62
CA GLY A 307 -111.72 -39.51 -71.36
C GLY A 307 -111.94 -38.64 -70.12
N THR A 308 -111.20 -37.54 -69.96
CA THR A 308 -111.05 -36.90 -68.61
C THR A 308 -111.10 -35.36 -68.59
N SER A 309 -112.30 -34.79 -68.65
CA SER A 309 -112.54 -33.35 -68.40
C SER A 309 -112.50 -32.94 -66.90
N ALA A 310 -112.00 -33.80 -66.01
CA ALA A 310 -112.39 -33.81 -64.59
C ALA A 310 -111.43 -33.15 -63.57
N PHE A 311 -110.16 -32.85 -63.91
CA PHE A 311 -109.12 -32.73 -62.87
C PHE A 311 -108.56 -31.33 -62.54
N LYS A 312 -108.75 -30.28 -63.36
CA LYS A 312 -108.01 -28.99 -63.17
C LYS A 312 -108.86 -27.72 -63.14
N ALA A 313 -109.84 -27.70 -62.22
CA ALA A 313 -110.53 -26.50 -61.77
C ALA A 313 -110.02 -26.01 -60.39
N MET A 314 -108.73 -26.20 -60.07
CA MET A 314 -108.15 -25.92 -58.75
C MET A 314 -106.92 -24.99 -58.83
N TRP A 315 -107.06 -23.81 -58.18
CA TRP A 315 -105.99 -22.95 -57.61
C TRP A 315 -105.15 -22.13 -58.64
N SER A 316 -104.70 -20.88 -58.39
CA SER A 316 -104.97 -19.92 -57.30
C SER A 316 -104.56 -18.47 -57.70
N VAL A 317 -104.48 -17.56 -56.71
CA VAL A 317 -105.02 -16.19 -56.72
C VAL A 317 -104.00 -15.06 -57.01
N LYS A 318 -104.48 -13.86 -57.38
CA LYS A 318 -103.70 -12.61 -57.51
C LYS A 318 -104.28 -11.49 -56.63
N ALA A 319 -103.42 -10.60 -56.13
CA ALA A 319 -103.81 -9.33 -55.51
C ALA A 319 -103.28 -8.16 -56.36
N GLN A 320 -104.12 -7.16 -56.63
CA GLN A 320 -103.83 -6.07 -57.57
C GLN A 320 -104.36 -4.74 -57.03
N ALA A 321 -103.52 -3.71 -57.05
CA ALA A 321 -103.86 -2.33 -56.69
C ALA A 321 -103.40 -1.38 -57.80
N GLY A 322 -104.37 -0.85 -58.56
CA GLY A 322 -104.08 -0.14 -59.81
C GLY A 322 -103.34 -1.05 -60.81
N GLN A 323 -102.17 -0.62 -61.27
CA GLN A 323 -101.29 -1.44 -62.13
C GLN A 323 -100.25 -2.26 -61.35
N ILE A 324 -100.15 -2.10 -60.02
CA ILE A 324 -99.19 -2.86 -59.20
C ILE A 324 -99.81 -4.22 -58.85
N THR A 325 -99.13 -5.29 -59.25
CA THR A 325 -99.51 -6.68 -58.96
C THR A 325 -98.42 -7.33 -58.12
N ALA A 326 -98.76 -7.75 -56.90
CA ALA A 326 -97.88 -8.53 -56.05
C ALA A 326 -98.34 -10.00 -56.06
N GLY A 327 -97.41 -10.94 -55.94
CA GLY A 327 -97.75 -12.36 -55.99
C GLY A 327 -96.62 -13.30 -55.62
N ILE A 328 -97.01 -14.50 -55.19
CA ILE A 328 -96.13 -15.62 -54.85
C ILE A 328 -96.50 -16.79 -55.76
N GLY A 329 -95.56 -17.22 -56.60
CA GLY A 329 -95.68 -18.44 -57.39
C GLY A 329 -94.99 -19.60 -56.68
N ILE A 330 -95.67 -20.74 -56.55
CA ILE A 330 -95.09 -21.98 -56.01
C ILE A 330 -95.14 -23.05 -57.11
N LEU A 331 -94.02 -23.70 -57.36
CA LEU A 331 -93.85 -24.71 -58.40
C LEU A 331 -93.10 -25.93 -57.84
N ALA A 332 -93.80 -27.05 -57.70
CA ALA A 332 -93.20 -28.35 -57.44
C ALA A 332 -93.27 -29.20 -58.71
N LYS A 333 -92.20 -29.95 -58.99
CA LYS A 333 -92.09 -30.85 -60.15
C LYS A 333 -91.69 -32.26 -59.71
N SER A 334 -91.97 -33.24 -60.56
CA SER A 334 -91.55 -34.64 -60.39
C SER A 334 -90.05 -34.91 -60.62
N ASP A 335 -89.26 -33.88 -60.98
CA ASP A 335 -87.79 -33.94 -61.09
C ASP A 335 -87.09 -33.58 -59.76
N GLY A 336 -87.84 -33.44 -58.66
CA GLY A 336 -87.35 -33.01 -57.35
C GLY A 336 -87.27 -31.49 -57.16
N THR A 337 -87.46 -30.69 -58.21
CA THR A 337 -87.43 -29.22 -58.12
C THR A 337 -88.66 -28.69 -57.37
N SER A 338 -88.42 -28.03 -56.23
CA SER A 338 -89.39 -27.15 -55.57
C SER A 338 -88.88 -25.71 -55.66
N GLN A 339 -89.75 -24.78 -56.08
CA GLN A 339 -89.43 -23.36 -56.26
C GLN A 339 -90.53 -22.47 -55.70
N VAL A 340 -90.13 -21.38 -55.05
CA VAL A 340 -91.00 -20.28 -54.64
C VAL A 340 -90.44 -18.99 -55.23
N ALA A 341 -91.26 -18.25 -55.97
CA ALA A 341 -90.90 -16.98 -56.58
C ALA A 341 -91.81 -15.87 -56.04
N VAL A 342 -91.21 -14.78 -55.52
CA VAL A 342 -91.93 -13.63 -54.94
C VAL A 342 -91.63 -12.40 -55.78
N SER A 343 -92.68 -11.70 -56.22
CA SER A 343 -92.55 -10.44 -56.98
C SER A 343 -93.04 -9.26 -56.15
N ALA A 344 -92.10 -8.41 -55.70
CA ALA A 344 -92.37 -7.20 -54.93
C ALA A 344 -91.24 -6.17 -55.10
N SER A 345 -91.55 -4.87 -54.96
CA SER A 345 -90.57 -3.77 -54.99
C SER A 345 -89.79 -3.60 -53.69
N GLN A 346 -90.38 -4.02 -52.57
CA GLN A 346 -89.75 -4.22 -51.27
C GLN A 346 -90.18 -5.59 -50.74
N PHE A 347 -89.26 -6.32 -50.13
CA PHE A 347 -89.56 -7.60 -49.46
C PHE A 347 -89.04 -7.55 -48.04
N PHE A 348 -89.93 -7.72 -47.07
CA PHE A 348 -89.60 -7.64 -45.65
C PHE A 348 -90.06 -8.91 -44.93
N VAL A 349 -89.13 -9.56 -44.25
CA VAL A 349 -89.43 -10.64 -43.30
C VAL A 349 -89.29 -10.06 -41.89
N PHE A 350 -90.37 -10.12 -41.11
CA PHE A 350 -90.43 -9.66 -39.71
C PHE A 350 -90.75 -10.85 -38.79
N ASP A 351 -90.34 -10.77 -37.53
CA ASP A 351 -90.81 -11.70 -36.49
C ASP A 351 -92.26 -11.33 -36.07
N PRO A 352 -93.27 -12.17 -36.35
CA PRO A 352 -94.66 -11.87 -36.00
C PRO A 352 -94.92 -11.84 -34.49
N LYS A 353 -93.99 -12.30 -33.64
CA LYS A 353 -94.14 -12.23 -32.17
C LYS A 353 -93.79 -10.86 -31.58
N ASN A 354 -93.12 -9.97 -32.33
CA ASN A 354 -92.66 -8.67 -31.84
C ASN A 354 -93.12 -7.49 -32.73
N PRO A 355 -94.44 -7.29 -32.93
CA PRO A 355 -94.96 -6.32 -33.91
C PRO A 355 -94.58 -4.85 -33.64
N ASN A 356 -94.28 -4.49 -32.38
CA ASN A 356 -93.92 -3.12 -32.00
C ASN A 356 -92.41 -2.83 -32.04
N ALA A 357 -91.57 -3.78 -32.45
CA ALA A 357 -90.11 -3.65 -32.44
C ALA A 357 -89.55 -2.84 -33.63
N SER A 358 -89.92 -1.55 -33.71
CA SER A 358 -89.25 -0.51 -34.51
C SER A 358 -88.99 -0.86 -35.99
N ILE A 359 -89.96 -1.48 -36.67
CA ILE A 359 -90.02 -1.70 -38.13
C ILE A 359 -88.73 -2.32 -38.75
N THR A 360 -87.91 -3.01 -37.95
CA THR A 360 -86.59 -3.46 -38.40
C THR A 360 -86.71 -4.91 -38.91
N PRO A 361 -86.66 -5.15 -40.23
CA PRO A 361 -86.85 -6.47 -40.79
C PRO A 361 -85.68 -7.40 -40.43
N THR A 362 -86.00 -8.65 -40.11
CA THR A 362 -85.02 -9.74 -39.94
C THR A 362 -84.28 -10.01 -41.24
N PHE A 363 -84.96 -9.86 -42.37
CA PHE A 363 -84.39 -9.83 -43.72
C PHE A 363 -85.14 -8.80 -44.57
N ALA A 364 -84.41 -7.86 -45.16
CA ALA A 364 -84.96 -6.85 -46.07
C ALA A 364 -84.39 -6.99 -47.48
N ILE A 365 -85.23 -6.69 -48.47
CA ILE A 365 -84.82 -6.12 -49.75
C ILE A 365 -85.46 -4.72 -49.82
N ASP A 366 -84.66 -3.66 -49.64
CA ASP A 366 -85.07 -2.26 -49.84
C ASP A 366 -84.09 -1.56 -50.78
N LYS A 367 -84.62 -0.81 -51.75
CA LYS A 367 -83.84 -0.04 -52.74
C LYS A 367 -82.73 -0.89 -53.40
N GLY A 368 -83.04 -2.15 -53.71
CA GLY A 368 -82.13 -3.11 -54.34
C GLY A 368 -81.03 -3.67 -53.43
N ARG A 369 -81.01 -3.36 -52.13
CA ARG A 369 -80.01 -3.87 -51.18
C ARG A 369 -80.63 -4.90 -50.25
N VAL A 370 -79.92 -6.01 -50.04
CA VAL A 370 -80.22 -6.97 -48.98
C VAL A 370 -79.72 -6.41 -47.65
N VAL A 371 -80.58 -6.36 -46.63
CA VAL A 371 -80.24 -5.93 -45.27
C VAL A 371 -80.57 -7.04 -44.28
N ILE A 372 -79.57 -7.47 -43.52
CA ILE A 372 -79.70 -8.51 -42.49
C ILE A 372 -79.05 -7.97 -41.20
N PRO A 373 -79.83 -7.54 -40.19
CA PRO A 373 -79.27 -6.91 -38.99
C PRO A 373 -78.39 -7.84 -38.14
N LYS A 374 -78.64 -9.15 -38.18
CA LYS A 374 -77.86 -10.18 -37.50
C LYS A 374 -77.98 -11.50 -38.25
N ALA A 375 -76.86 -12.15 -38.54
CA ALA A 375 -76.80 -13.46 -39.19
C ALA A 375 -75.84 -14.39 -38.44
N MET A 376 -76.10 -15.69 -38.54
CA MET A 376 -75.14 -16.75 -38.24
C MET A 376 -74.96 -17.54 -39.54
N ILE A 377 -73.71 -17.71 -39.99
CA ILE A 377 -73.40 -18.32 -41.28
C ILE A 377 -72.28 -19.33 -41.04
N GLU A 378 -72.51 -20.59 -41.37
CA GLU A 378 -71.58 -21.70 -41.11
C GLU A 378 -70.33 -21.62 -42.00
N ASN A 379 -70.51 -21.34 -43.29
CA ASN A 379 -69.44 -21.13 -44.26
C ASN A 379 -69.77 -19.93 -45.16
N ALA A 380 -68.83 -18.99 -45.31
CA ALA A 380 -69.05 -17.74 -46.05
C ALA A 380 -67.82 -17.32 -46.87
N THR A 381 -67.87 -17.48 -48.19
CA THR A 381 -66.83 -16.98 -49.11
C THR A 381 -67.07 -15.50 -49.40
N ILE A 382 -66.62 -14.62 -48.49
CA ILE A 382 -66.77 -13.16 -48.63
C ILE A 382 -65.57 -12.59 -49.40
N GLN A 383 -65.79 -12.12 -50.63
CA GLN A 383 -64.72 -11.60 -51.49
C GLN A 383 -64.11 -10.27 -50.97
N ILE A 384 -64.95 -9.42 -50.35
CA ILE A 384 -64.51 -8.17 -49.68
C ILE A 384 -65.33 -8.02 -48.39
N LEU A 385 -64.67 -8.05 -47.23
CA LEU A 385 -65.29 -7.80 -45.93
C LEU A 385 -64.91 -6.40 -45.44
N GLN A 386 -65.86 -5.47 -45.47
CA GLN A 386 -65.68 -4.11 -44.96
C GLN A 386 -66.37 -3.98 -43.59
N ALA A 387 -65.60 -4.12 -42.51
CA ALA A 387 -66.10 -4.15 -41.14
C ALA A 387 -65.31 -3.18 -40.24
N GLN A 388 -66.00 -2.50 -39.31
CA GLN A 388 -65.36 -1.63 -38.31
C GLN A 388 -64.60 -2.42 -37.23
N LYS A 389 -65.05 -3.65 -36.94
CA LYS A 389 -64.43 -4.58 -36.00
C LYS A 389 -64.61 -6.00 -36.50
N ILE A 390 -63.54 -6.78 -36.47
CA ILE A 390 -63.56 -8.24 -36.63
C ILE A 390 -63.20 -8.85 -35.27
N THR A 391 -63.79 -9.98 -34.92
CA THR A 391 -63.48 -10.72 -33.69
C THR A 391 -63.63 -12.21 -33.99
N ALA A 392 -62.52 -12.93 -33.92
CA ALA A 392 -62.40 -14.35 -34.24
C ALA A 392 -61.16 -14.90 -33.52
N ASP A 393 -61.14 -16.18 -33.20
CA ASP A 393 -60.04 -16.81 -32.44
C ASP A 393 -58.74 -16.89 -33.27
N PHE A 394 -58.87 -17.01 -34.59
CA PHE A 394 -57.74 -17.03 -35.52
C PHE A 394 -58.01 -16.14 -36.74
N VAL A 395 -57.03 -15.29 -37.08
CA VAL A 395 -57.01 -14.49 -38.31
C VAL A 395 -55.74 -14.81 -39.08
N ARG A 396 -55.82 -15.72 -40.06
CA ARG A 396 -54.70 -16.03 -40.96
C ARG A 396 -54.70 -15.05 -42.12
N ALA A 397 -53.81 -14.06 -42.09
CA ALA A 397 -53.45 -13.31 -43.28
C ALA A 397 -52.55 -14.15 -44.20
N GLY A 398 -52.82 -14.13 -45.51
CA GLY A 398 -52.00 -14.83 -46.51
C GLY A 398 -50.80 -14.02 -47.01
N VAL A 399 -50.72 -12.72 -46.69
CA VAL A 399 -49.67 -11.80 -47.16
C VAL A 399 -49.18 -10.90 -46.03
N ALA A 400 -50.05 -10.04 -45.47
CA ALA A 400 -49.67 -9.06 -44.44
C ALA A 400 -50.82 -8.73 -43.48
N ILE A 401 -50.48 -8.22 -42.29
CA ILE A 401 -51.39 -7.53 -41.37
C ILE A 401 -50.82 -6.13 -41.13
N SER A 402 -51.51 -5.10 -41.59
CA SER A 402 -51.16 -3.70 -41.29
C SER A 402 -51.99 -3.20 -40.11
N SER A 403 -51.34 -2.71 -39.06
CA SER A 403 -51.99 -2.11 -37.90
C SER A 403 -51.07 -1.05 -37.25
N PRO A 404 -51.59 0.12 -36.83
CA PRO A 404 -50.84 1.08 -36.02
C PRO A 404 -50.38 0.53 -34.66
N LYS A 405 -51.01 -0.53 -34.16
CA LYS A 405 -50.62 -1.17 -32.89
C LYS A 405 -50.99 -2.66 -32.86
N ILE A 406 -50.07 -3.50 -32.39
CA ILE A 406 -50.30 -4.92 -32.10
C ILE A 406 -50.02 -5.12 -30.61
N ASN A 407 -51.07 -5.35 -29.82
CA ASN A 407 -50.94 -5.66 -28.38
C ASN A 407 -50.90 -7.18 -28.19
N GLY A 408 -49.91 -7.71 -27.47
CA GLY A 408 -49.86 -9.12 -27.04
C GLY A 408 -49.44 -10.16 -28.09
N GLY A 409 -48.99 -9.75 -29.28
CA GLY A 409 -48.49 -10.67 -30.31
C GLY A 409 -47.10 -11.24 -30.00
N GLN A 410 -46.86 -12.51 -30.34
CA GLN A 410 -45.53 -13.10 -30.42
C GLN A 410 -45.10 -13.23 -31.89
N VAL A 411 -43.85 -12.88 -32.21
CA VAL A 411 -43.20 -13.23 -33.47
C VAL A 411 -42.31 -14.45 -33.20
N ARG A 412 -42.39 -15.48 -34.05
CA ARG A 412 -41.65 -16.75 -33.90
C ARG A 412 -41.18 -17.26 -35.27
N GLY A 413 -39.96 -17.78 -35.33
CA GLY A 413 -39.44 -18.51 -36.51
C GLY A 413 -39.12 -17.64 -37.73
N GLY A 414 -38.94 -16.33 -37.55
CA GLY A 414 -38.57 -15.40 -38.60
C GLY A 414 -37.90 -14.16 -38.01
N ASP A 415 -37.23 -13.38 -38.85
CA ASP A 415 -36.47 -12.21 -38.42
C ASP A 415 -37.39 -11.02 -38.06
N ALA A 416 -36.93 -10.14 -37.17
CA ALA A 416 -37.67 -8.96 -36.75
C ALA A 416 -36.77 -7.72 -36.70
N GLY A 417 -37.32 -6.53 -36.97
CA GLY A 417 -36.55 -5.31 -36.81
C GLY A 417 -37.35 -4.01 -36.85
N PHE A 418 -36.64 -2.93 -36.53
CA PHE A 418 -37.21 -1.63 -36.15
C PHE A 418 -36.41 -0.45 -36.76
N GLY A 419 -37.05 0.43 -37.57
CA GLY A 419 -36.50 1.71 -38.09
C GLY A 419 -35.70 1.68 -39.41
N THR A 420 -35.65 2.79 -40.18
CA THR A 420 -35.03 2.88 -41.53
C THR A 420 -33.58 3.51 -41.55
N GLY A 421 -32.64 3.09 -42.43
CA GLY A 421 -31.14 3.27 -42.38
C GLY A 421 -30.31 2.55 -41.24
N GLY A 422 -29.53 1.47 -41.50
CA GLY A 422 -28.98 0.32 -40.65
C GLY A 422 -27.86 -0.61 -41.34
N PRO A 423 -26.66 -1.30 -41.05
CA PRO A 423 -26.12 -2.56 -41.81
C PRO A 423 -26.51 -4.07 -42.10
N TYR A 424 -27.28 -4.91 -41.41
CA TYR A 424 -27.42 -6.38 -41.64
C TYR A 424 -28.88 -6.89 -41.89
N SER A 425 -29.48 -6.64 -43.08
CA SER A 425 -30.76 -7.24 -43.59
C SER A 425 -32.16 -6.60 -43.38
N GLY A 426 -32.32 -5.36 -42.91
CA GLY A 426 -33.60 -4.67 -42.81
C GLY A 426 -33.72 -3.40 -41.93
N TYR A 427 -33.04 -3.18 -40.79
CA TYR A 427 -33.54 -2.29 -39.71
C TYR A 427 -32.52 -1.52 -38.84
N ARG A 428 -32.89 -0.50 -38.04
CA ARG A 428 -31.94 0.16 -37.08
C ARG A 428 -31.55 -0.75 -35.90
N THR A 429 -32.37 -1.76 -35.65
CA THR A 429 -32.08 -2.94 -34.83
C THR A 429 -32.67 -4.12 -35.57
N PHE A 430 -31.89 -5.18 -35.79
CA PHE A 430 -32.38 -6.44 -36.37
C PHE A 430 -32.12 -7.59 -35.40
N ILE A 431 -33.08 -8.49 -35.33
CA ILE A 431 -33.04 -9.73 -34.57
C ILE A 431 -33.21 -10.83 -35.61
N HIS A 432 -32.11 -11.52 -35.91
CA HIS A 432 -32.13 -12.67 -36.80
C HIS A 432 -32.87 -13.84 -36.14
N SER A 433 -33.45 -14.71 -36.96
CA SER A 433 -34.14 -15.94 -36.58
C SER A 433 -33.27 -16.95 -35.80
N ASN A 434 -31.95 -16.81 -35.81
CA ASN A 434 -31.01 -17.56 -34.97
C ASN A 434 -30.79 -16.94 -33.56
N GLY A 435 -31.46 -15.83 -33.24
CA GLY A 435 -31.34 -15.11 -31.96
C GLY A 435 -30.25 -14.02 -31.92
N LEU A 436 -29.45 -13.85 -32.98
CA LEU A 436 -28.46 -12.77 -33.05
C LEU A 436 -29.17 -11.41 -33.11
N LEU A 437 -28.98 -10.60 -32.07
CA LEU A 437 -29.36 -9.19 -32.07
C LEU A 437 -28.19 -8.35 -32.54
N GLN A 438 -28.43 -7.51 -33.54
CA GLN A 438 -27.49 -6.49 -33.99
C GLN A 438 -28.18 -5.11 -33.94
N THR A 439 -27.49 -4.12 -33.37
CA THR A 439 -27.96 -2.74 -33.20
C THR A 439 -26.79 -1.82 -32.88
N ASN A 440 -27.01 -0.52 -33.01
CA ASN A 440 -26.06 0.51 -32.55
C ASN A 440 -26.21 0.87 -31.10
N HIS A 441 -27.47 0.92 -30.68
CA HIS A 441 -27.92 1.78 -29.60
C HIS A 441 -28.69 0.90 -28.62
N LEU A 442 -27.98 -0.11 -28.14
CA LEU A 442 -28.34 -0.91 -27.00
C LEU A 442 -28.03 -0.11 -25.73
N GLN A 443 -29.07 0.48 -25.13
CA GLN A 443 -28.98 0.94 -23.75
C GLN A 443 -29.60 -0.13 -22.85
N ALA A 444 -28.77 -0.78 -22.03
CA ALA A 444 -29.19 -1.80 -21.07
C ALA A 444 -28.97 -1.27 -19.65
N ASN A 445 -30.07 -0.98 -18.94
CA ASN A 445 -30.03 -0.50 -17.56
C ASN A 445 -30.40 -1.66 -16.61
N GLY A 446 -29.55 -1.95 -15.61
CA GLY A 446 -29.85 -2.93 -14.55
C GLY A 446 -29.72 -4.43 -14.92
N GLY A 447 -29.16 -4.75 -16.09
CA GLY A 447 -28.87 -6.13 -16.50
C GLY A 447 -27.45 -6.59 -16.17
N TYR A 448 -27.19 -7.90 -16.27
CA TYR A 448 -25.86 -8.50 -16.30
C TYR A 448 -25.65 -9.25 -17.61
N ILE A 449 -24.40 -9.38 -18.07
CA ILE A 449 -24.04 -10.10 -19.29
C ILE A 449 -22.83 -11.00 -18.98
N ASN A 450 -22.96 -12.28 -19.30
CA ASN A 450 -21.91 -13.28 -19.08
C ASN A 450 -21.13 -13.55 -20.37
N ASN A 451 -19.87 -13.99 -20.24
CA ASN A 451 -19.02 -14.44 -21.36
C ASN A 451 -18.85 -13.39 -22.48
N VAL A 452 -18.69 -12.13 -22.10
CA VAL A 452 -18.54 -11.00 -23.03
C VAL A 452 -17.14 -11.03 -23.67
N LEU A 453 -17.04 -11.51 -24.92
CA LEU A 453 -15.96 -11.11 -25.80
C LEU A 453 -16.28 -9.73 -26.34
N ALA A 454 -15.64 -8.71 -25.78
CA ALA A 454 -15.67 -7.36 -26.33
C ALA A 454 -14.25 -6.89 -26.62
N GLN A 455 -13.95 -6.77 -27.92
CA GLN A 455 -13.14 -5.63 -28.33
C GLN A 455 -13.87 -4.34 -27.88
N ASN A 456 -13.15 -3.23 -27.90
CA ASN A 456 -13.75 -1.93 -28.14
C ASN A 456 -14.75 -1.48 -27.03
N VAL A 457 -14.28 -1.22 -25.81
CA VAL A 457 -15.14 -0.91 -24.64
C VAL A 457 -14.64 0.34 -23.92
N THR A 458 -15.38 1.44 -23.81
CA THR A 458 -15.03 2.53 -22.87
C THR A 458 -15.74 2.16 -21.58
N ILE A 459 -14.99 1.74 -20.56
CA ILE A 459 -15.58 1.69 -19.22
C ILE A 459 -15.47 3.09 -18.63
N ALA A 460 -16.62 3.65 -18.24
CA ALA A 460 -16.71 4.94 -17.59
C ALA A 460 -16.38 4.82 -16.08
N GLU A 461 -16.63 5.90 -15.34
CA GLU A 461 -16.41 5.98 -13.89
C GLU A 461 -17.17 4.89 -13.11
N ASN A 462 -16.67 4.55 -11.91
CA ASN A 462 -17.24 3.58 -10.98
C ASN A 462 -17.25 2.10 -11.46
N CYS A 463 -16.30 1.71 -12.31
CA CYS A 463 -16.03 0.30 -12.57
C CYS A 463 -15.52 -0.43 -11.31
N THR A 464 -15.90 -1.71 -11.15
CA THR A 464 -15.24 -2.62 -10.20
C THR A 464 -14.95 -3.94 -10.91
N ILE A 465 -13.67 -4.20 -11.19
CA ILE A 465 -13.19 -5.50 -11.67
C ILE A 465 -12.91 -6.37 -10.43
N ARG A 466 -13.41 -7.61 -10.42
CA ARG A 466 -13.13 -8.60 -9.36
C ARG A 466 -12.51 -9.83 -9.99
N GLY A 467 -11.24 -10.11 -9.67
CA GLY A 467 -10.49 -11.21 -10.24
C GLY A 467 -9.18 -10.73 -10.86
N HIS A 468 -8.67 -11.49 -11.83
CA HIS A 468 -7.43 -11.21 -12.53
C HIS A 468 -7.66 -10.28 -13.75
N LEU A 469 -6.69 -9.42 -14.02
CA LEU A 469 -6.58 -8.61 -15.22
C LEU A 469 -5.26 -8.98 -15.90
N ASP A 470 -5.32 -9.36 -17.18
CA ASP A 470 -4.16 -9.69 -18.02
C ASP A 470 -4.11 -8.71 -19.20
N GLY A 471 -2.91 -8.40 -19.67
CA GLY A 471 -2.67 -7.44 -20.73
C GLY A 471 -1.19 -7.36 -21.10
N ALA A 472 -0.89 -7.50 -22.39
CA ALA A 472 0.49 -7.50 -22.90
C ALA A 472 1.23 -6.15 -22.70
N SER A 473 0.50 -5.05 -22.53
CA SER A 473 1.02 -3.73 -22.12
C SER A 473 -0.10 -2.74 -21.77
N GLY A 474 0.26 -1.64 -21.13
CA GLY A 474 -0.48 -0.38 -21.16
C GLY A 474 0.24 0.77 -20.43
N THR A 475 -0.48 1.87 -20.21
CA THR A 475 -0.17 3.03 -19.33
C THR A 475 -1.34 3.26 -18.37
N PHE A 476 -1.20 3.93 -17.20
CA PHE A 476 -2.13 4.44 -16.12
C PHE A 476 -1.76 5.91 -15.82
N LYS A 477 -2.64 6.67 -15.11
CA LYS A 477 -2.38 7.93 -14.37
C LYS A 477 -3.46 8.13 -13.29
N GLY A 478 -3.12 8.67 -12.12
CA GLY A 478 -3.98 8.68 -10.92
C GLY A 478 -3.23 8.10 -9.72
N THR A 479 -3.78 7.06 -9.07
CA THR A 479 -3.08 6.27 -8.03
C THR A 479 -3.48 4.79 -8.12
N VAL A 480 -2.52 3.86 -8.15
CA VAL A 480 -2.75 2.44 -7.84
C VAL A 480 -2.58 2.26 -6.35
N GLN A 481 -3.39 1.39 -5.76
CA GLN A 481 -3.17 0.85 -4.43
C GLN A 481 -3.25 -0.68 -4.53
N ALA A 482 -2.16 -1.35 -4.19
CA ALA A 482 -2.00 -2.80 -4.24
C ALA A 482 -1.20 -3.23 -3.01
N ASP A 483 -1.50 -4.41 -2.47
CA ASP A 483 -0.77 -4.96 -1.31
C ASP A 483 0.63 -5.49 -1.69
N LYS A 484 0.95 -5.57 -3.00
CA LYS A 484 2.25 -5.99 -3.53
C LYS A 484 2.43 -5.60 -5.00
N ILE A 485 3.63 -5.14 -5.35
CA ILE A 485 4.13 -4.94 -6.73
C ILE A 485 5.29 -5.92 -6.99
N ILE A 486 5.52 -6.30 -8.27
CA ILE A 486 6.68 -7.08 -8.71
C ILE A 486 7.13 -6.57 -10.09
N GLY A 487 8.24 -5.82 -10.15
CA GLY A 487 8.72 -5.15 -11.36
C GLY A 487 10.24 -5.10 -11.55
N ASP A 488 10.68 -4.41 -12.59
CA ASP A 488 12.03 -4.54 -13.17
C ASP A 488 13.07 -3.60 -12.52
N ILE A 489 13.71 -4.07 -11.45
CA ILE A 489 15.01 -3.55 -10.97
C ILE A 489 16.11 -4.15 -11.84
N VAL A 490 16.91 -3.30 -12.52
CA VAL A 490 17.79 -3.71 -13.65
C VAL A 490 19.01 -4.59 -13.26
N GLY A 491 19.18 -4.91 -11.97
CA GLY A 491 19.86 -6.12 -11.52
C GLY A 491 21.11 -5.92 -10.66
N ALA A 492 21.22 -6.76 -9.62
CA ALA A 492 22.34 -6.81 -8.68
C ALA A 492 23.18 -8.09 -8.86
N ALA A 493 24.50 -7.98 -8.80
CA ALA A 493 25.43 -9.09 -9.01
C ALA A 493 26.64 -9.02 -8.04
N PRO A 494 26.93 -10.08 -7.27
CA PRO A 494 28.07 -10.10 -6.34
C PRO A 494 29.41 -10.30 -7.07
N VAL A 495 30.36 -9.40 -6.82
CA VAL A 495 31.78 -9.61 -7.13
C VAL A 495 32.39 -10.37 -5.96
N ARG A 496 32.60 -11.68 -6.15
CA ARG A 496 33.20 -12.55 -5.13
C ARG A 496 34.68 -12.23 -4.95
N LEU A 497 35.09 -12.04 -3.70
CA LEU A 497 36.44 -11.58 -3.30
C LEU A 497 36.91 -12.30 -2.04
N SER A 498 36.02 -12.53 -1.07
CA SER A 498 36.33 -13.14 0.22
C SER A 498 37.13 -14.44 0.06
N LYS A 499 38.09 -14.65 0.98
CA LYS A 499 39.14 -15.69 0.92
C LYS A 499 40.32 -15.38 -0.02
N SER A 500 40.26 -14.35 -0.86
CA SER A 500 41.45 -13.91 -1.62
C SER A 500 42.52 -13.36 -0.69
N VAL A 501 43.74 -13.89 -0.77
CA VAL A 501 44.89 -13.44 0.02
C VAL A 501 46.07 -13.16 -0.91
N VAL A 502 46.73 -12.02 -0.73
CA VAL A 502 47.92 -11.63 -1.48
C VAL A 502 49.06 -11.35 -0.49
N GLN A 503 50.17 -12.07 -0.65
CA GLN A 503 51.39 -11.91 0.16
C GLN A 503 52.24 -10.75 -0.38
N GLY A 504 52.87 -9.98 0.52
CA GLY A 504 53.54 -8.71 0.26
C GLY A 504 54.93 -8.79 -0.40
N PHE A 505 55.06 -9.57 -1.47
CA PHE A 505 56.29 -9.64 -2.26
C PHE A 505 56.33 -8.54 -3.34
N ASN A 506 57.38 -7.72 -3.28
CA ASN A 506 57.76 -6.69 -4.26
C ASN A 506 56.66 -5.66 -4.62
N GLY A 507 55.63 -5.49 -3.79
CA GLY A 507 54.59 -4.48 -4.02
C GLY A 507 53.83 -4.62 -5.33
N ARG A 508 53.69 -5.85 -5.88
CA ARG A 508 52.90 -6.11 -7.09
C ARG A 508 51.39 -5.94 -6.84
N TRP A 509 50.68 -5.35 -7.79
CA TRP A 509 49.20 -5.34 -7.80
C TRP A 509 48.67 -6.67 -8.34
N THR A 510 47.66 -7.21 -7.67
CA THR A 510 47.03 -8.50 -8.02
C THR A 510 45.52 -8.32 -8.10
N ARG A 511 44.93 -8.64 -9.25
CA ARG A 511 43.47 -8.66 -9.44
C ARG A 511 42.89 -9.86 -8.69
N ILE A 512 41.83 -9.61 -7.94
CA ILE A 512 41.17 -10.63 -7.10
C ILE A 512 39.68 -10.83 -7.42
N GLY A 513 39.08 -9.93 -8.19
CA GLY A 513 37.72 -10.10 -8.71
C GLY A 513 37.40 -9.06 -9.78
N SER A 514 36.44 -9.38 -10.65
CA SER A 514 35.94 -8.45 -11.66
C SER A 514 34.57 -8.88 -12.19
N ILE A 515 33.79 -7.90 -12.63
CA ILE A 515 32.52 -8.06 -13.33
C ILE A 515 32.56 -7.24 -14.64
N SER A 516 31.82 -7.68 -15.64
CA SER A 516 31.62 -6.92 -16.88
C SER A 516 30.20 -7.10 -17.38
N GLY A 517 29.65 -6.06 -17.99
CA GLY A 517 28.32 -6.06 -18.54
C GLY A 517 28.18 -5.05 -19.67
N LYS A 518 26.94 -4.80 -20.07
CA LYS A 518 26.59 -3.77 -21.05
C LYS A 518 25.27 -3.16 -20.62
N ASN A 519 25.18 -1.84 -20.62
CA ASN A 519 23.88 -1.19 -20.45
C ASN A 519 23.06 -1.43 -21.74
N ASN A 520 22.08 -2.32 -21.66
CA ASN A 520 21.17 -2.63 -22.76
C ASN A 520 19.83 -1.87 -22.65
N LEU A 521 19.68 -0.97 -21.69
CA LEU A 521 18.56 -0.04 -21.64
C LEU A 521 18.67 1.00 -22.77
N GLY A 522 17.54 1.62 -23.12
CA GLY A 522 17.52 2.83 -23.94
C GLY A 522 18.05 4.08 -23.22
N ASP A 523 18.22 4.02 -21.90
CA ASP A 523 18.59 5.14 -21.03
C ASP A 523 19.91 4.91 -20.27
N ARG A 524 20.48 5.99 -19.74
CA ARG A 524 21.65 5.94 -18.85
C ARG A 524 21.36 5.17 -17.57
N ALA A 525 22.36 4.41 -17.12
CA ALA A 525 22.30 3.61 -15.91
C ALA A 525 23.46 3.95 -14.95
N SER A 526 23.20 3.82 -13.65
CA SER A 526 24.18 4.02 -12.58
C SER A 526 24.64 2.65 -12.05
N LEU A 527 25.90 2.32 -12.29
CA LEU A 527 26.56 1.14 -11.74
C LEU A 527 27.15 1.49 -10.37
N VAL A 528 26.54 0.97 -9.30
CA VAL A 528 26.97 1.19 -7.91
C VAL A 528 27.73 -0.04 -7.42
N MET A 529 28.91 0.17 -6.82
CA MET A 529 29.71 -0.86 -6.17
C MET A 529 29.69 -0.65 -4.65
N ILE A 530 29.02 -1.56 -3.95
CA ILE A 530 29.08 -1.69 -2.49
C ILE A 530 30.48 -2.20 -2.13
N PRO A 531 31.27 -1.47 -1.32
CA PRO A 531 32.66 -1.80 -1.08
C PRO A 531 32.83 -3.06 -0.23
N ALA A 532 33.87 -3.85 -0.53
CA ALA A 532 34.27 -5.00 0.28
C ALA A 532 35.23 -4.60 1.39
N LEU A 533 35.17 -5.32 2.51
CA LEU A 533 36.07 -5.17 3.65
C LEU A 533 37.35 -6.01 3.47
N PHE A 534 38.51 -5.42 3.78
CA PHE A 534 39.84 -6.01 3.68
C PHE A 534 40.58 -5.94 5.01
N SER A 535 41.35 -6.98 5.35
CA SER A 535 42.35 -6.95 6.43
C SER A 535 43.74 -6.91 5.81
N VAL A 536 44.58 -5.99 6.26
CA VAL A 536 46.04 -6.06 6.07
C VAL A 536 46.71 -6.53 7.35
N SER A 537 47.71 -7.40 7.22
CA SER A 537 48.43 -8.03 8.32
C SER A 537 49.93 -7.91 8.12
N VAL A 538 50.70 -7.82 9.21
CA VAL A 538 52.18 -7.82 9.17
C VAL A 538 52.74 -8.50 10.41
N SER A 539 53.87 -9.20 10.26
CA SER A 539 54.66 -9.71 11.37
C SER A 539 56.01 -8.98 11.46
N SER A 540 56.54 -8.78 12.66
CA SER A 540 57.89 -8.24 12.86
C SER A 540 58.99 -9.27 12.71
N GLY A 541 58.67 -10.57 12.81
CA GLY A 541 59.66 -11.64 12.67
C GLY A 541 60.86 -11.45 13.60
N SER A 542 62.08 -11.52 13.07
CA SER A 542 63.31 -11.26 13.81
C SER A 542 63.65 -9.76 14.00
N SER A 543 62.74 -8.84 13.64
CA SER A 543 62.87 -7.40 13.88
C SER A 543 62.01 -6.95 15.07
N THR A 544 62.41 -5.90 15.77
CA THR A 544 61.58 -5.25 16.79
C THR A 544 60.60 -4.25 16.22
N GLN A 545 60.70 -3.92 14.92
CA GLN A 545 59.80 -3.03 14.19
C GLN A 545 59.44 -3.60 12.81
N ALA A 546 58.19 -3.41 12.40
CA ALA A 546 57.73 -3.76 11.05
C ALA A 546 56.57 -2.86 10.62
N SER A 547 56.52 -2.55 9.31
CA SER A 547 55.39 -1.85 8.71
C SER A 547 54.95 -2.51 7.39
N THR A 548 53.68 -2.30 7.06
CA THR A 548 53.06 -2.69 5.80
C THR A 548 52.06 -1.63 5.38
N ILE A 549 51.69 -1.63 4.10
CA ILE A 549 50.65 -0.76 3.57
C ILE A 549 49.71 -1.61 2.73
N GLY A 550 48.53 -1.90 3.25
CA GLY A 550 47.47 -2.53 2.47
C GLY A 550 46.91 -1.52 1.48
N ARG A 551 46.75 -1.90 0.21
CA ARG A 551 46.08 -1.04 -0.78
C ARG A 551 45.06 -1.84 -1.56
N CYS A 552 43.91 -1.23 -1.81
CA CYS A 552 42.85 -1.77 -2.66
C CYS A 552 42.42 -0.69 -3.66
N ARG A 553 42.41 -1.02 -4.95
CA ARG A 553 41.99 -0.12 -6.03
C ARG A 553 40.89 -0.74 -6.87
N VAL A 554 39.95 0.11 -7.28
CA VAL A 554 38.89 -0.21 -8.24
C VAL A 554 39.32 0.31 -9.61
N ILE A 555 39.25 -0.56 -10.62
CA ILE A 555 39.59 -0.29 -12.01
C ILE A 555 38.33 -0.36 -12.85
N PHE A 556 38.05 0.68 -13.63
CA PHE A 556 36.95 0.73 -14.59
C PHE A 556 37.49 0.86 -16.02
N ASN A 557 37.08 -0.02 -16.92
CA ASN A 557 37.49 -0.07 -18.33
C ASN A 557 39.02 0.02 -18.56
N GLY A 558 39.81 -0.52 -17.62
CA GLY A 558 41.28 -0.52 -17.64
C GLY A 558 41.95 0.62 -16.86
N SER A 559 41.23 1.71 -16.58
CA SER A 559 41.72 2.86 -15.81
C SER A 559 41.48 2.68 -14.31
N VAL A 560 42.44 3.05 -13.46
CA VAL A 560 42.23 3.12 -12.00
C VAL A 560 41.27 4.26 -11.71
N LEU A 561 40.11 3.96 -11.12
CA LEU A 561 39.06 4.93 -10.84
C LEU A 561 39.13 5.45 -9.40
N ALA A 562 39.40 4.57 -8.44
CA ALA A 562 39.54 4.93 -7.03
C ALA A 562 40.51 3.98 -6.31
N MET A 563 41.13 4.45 -5.22
CA MET A 563 42.04 3.67 -4.39
C MET A 563 41.86 4.01 -2.90
N SER A 564 41.99 2.97 -2.07
CA SER A 564 42.01 3.04 -0.60
C SER A 564 43.32 2.44 -0.09
N THR A 565 43.85 2.96 1.01
CA THR A 565 45.10 2.48 1.63
C THR A 565 44.99 2.43 3.14
N ALA A 566 45.60 1.41 3.75
CA ALA A 566 45.69 1.23 5.19
C ALA A 566 47.13 0.92 5.60
N ASP A 567 47.79 1.92 6.16
CA ASP A 567 49.11 1.74 6.77
C ASP A 567 48.98 1.03 8.11
N LEU A 568 49.93 0.14 8.41
CA LEU A 568 49.99 -0.60 9.66
C LEU A 568 51.45 -0.74 10.08
N SER A 569 51.79 -0.26 11.27
CA SER A 569 53.12 -0.33 11.86
C SER A 569 53.06 -0.92 13.26
N ILE A 570 54.00 -1.80 13.59
CA ILE A 570 54.13 -2.47 14.89
C ILE A 570 55.58 -2.33 15.39
N SER A 571 55.75 -2.13 16.69
CA SER A 571 57.04 -1.78 17.31
C SER A 571 57.16 -2.34 18.72
N GLY A 572 58.39 -2.57 19.18
CA GLY A 572 58.75 -2.88 20.56
C GLY A 572 58.83 -4.36 20.93
N LYS A 573 58.48 -5.30 20.03
CA LYS A 573 58.58 -6.75 20.27
C LYS A 573 59.00 -7.53 19.02
N LEU A 574 59.85 -8.53 19.22
CA LEU A 574 60.16 -9.57 18.21
C LEU A 574 58.92 -10.47 17.99
N TYR A 575 58.76 -10.98 16.78
CA TYR A 575 57.68 -11.87 16.32
C TYR A 575 56.25 -11.38 16.61
N ALA A 576 56.08 -10.09 16.90
CA ALA A 576 54.78 -9.45 17.02
C ALA A 576 54.03 -9.53 15.68
N THR A 577 52.72 -9.67 15.73
CA THR A 577 51.87 -9.66 14.53
C THR A 577 50.72 -8.69 14.75
N GLY A 578 50.47 -7.82 13.78
CA GLY A 578 49.37 -6.85 13.79
C GLY A 578 48.44 -7.08 12.60
N THR A 579 47.19 -6.67 12.76
CA THR A 579 46.14 -6.70 11.73
C THR A 579 45.35 -5.39 11.77
N ARG A 580 44.98 -4.84 10.60
CA ARG A 580 44.15 -3.64 10.47
C ARG A 580 43.15 -3.83 9.34
N GLU A 581 41.90 -3.48 9.58
CA GLU A 581 40.83 -3.57 8.57
C GLU A 581 40.57 -2.22 7.88
N PHE A 582 40.13 -2.28 6.62
CA PHE A 582 39.74 -1.12 5.82
C PHE A 582 38.81 -1.54 4.67
N ASN A 583 37.94 -0.63 4.23
CA ASN A 583 37.07 -0.85 3.08
C ASN A 583 37.78 -0.54 1.75
N ALA A 584 37.40 -1.26 0.69
CA ALA A 584 37.58 -0.79 -0.68
C ALA A 584 36.95 0.61 -0.87
N PRO A 585 37.40 1.40 -1.85
CA PRO A 585 36.74 2.66 -2.15
C PRO A 585 35.34 2.37 -2.72
N PRO A 586 34.27 3.00 -2.21
CA PRO A 586 32.95 2.94 -2.82
C PRO A 586 33.00 3.64 -4.19
N VAL A 587 32.23 3.13 -5.15
CA VAL A 587 32.27 3.61 -6.54
C VAL A 587 30.86 3.66 -7.12
N ILE A 588 30.54 4.76 -7.80
CA ILE A 588 29.33 4.94 -8.62
C ILE A 588 29.79 5.41 -10.00
N ILE A 589 29.28 4.79 -11.06
CA ILE A 589 29.68 5.06 -12.45
C ILE A 589 28.43 5.19 -13.33
N GLU A 590 28.31 6.28 -14.12
CA GLU A 590 27.31 6.33 -15.19
C GLU A 590 27.77 5.50 -16.40
N VAL A 591 26.85 4.73 -16.98
CA VAL A 591 27.05 3.92 -18.19
C VAL A 591 26.00 4.32 -19.24
N GLU A 592 26.47 4.76 -20.41
CA GLU A 592 25.62 5.22 -21.52
C GLU A 592 24.76 4.08 -22.13
N PRO A 593 23.63 4.40 -22.79
CA PRO A 593 22.86 3.42 -23.55
C PRO A 593 23.74 2.67 -24.55
N GLY A 594 23.69 1.33 -24.54
CA GLY A 594 24.50 0.48 -25.40
C GLY A 594 25.99 0.38 -25.03
N GLN A 595 26.46 1.03 -23.96
CA GLN A 595 27.88 1.00 -23.59
C GLN A 595 28.24 -0.27 -22.78
N SER A 596 29.31 -0.94 -23.21
CA SER A 596 29.93 -2.05 -22.47
C SER A 596 30.85 -1.53 -21.35
N PHE A 597 30.90 -2.26 -20.24
CA PHE A 597 31.71 -1.91 -19.09
C PHE A 597 32.42 -3.11 -18.46
N SER A 598 33.56 -2.87 -17.82
CA SER A 598 34.28 -3.82 -16.98
C SER A 598 34.81 -3.12 -15.72
N LEU A 599 34.52 -3.72 -14.57
CA LEU A 599 34.86 -3.22 -13.25
C LEU A 599 35.66 -4.31 -12.51
N ALA A 600 36.84 -3.98 -12.00
CA ALA A 600 37.75 -4.92 -11.35
C ALA A 600 38.31 -4.39 -10.04
N ILE A 601 38.57 -5.27 -9.08
CA ILE A 601 39.25 -4.95 -7.82
C ILE A 601 40.63 -5.61 -7.84
N GLU A 602 41.65 -4.79 -7.55
CA GLU A 602 43.02 -5.22 -7.40
C GLU A 602 43.58 -4.78 -6.06
N ILE A 603 44.34 -5.66 -5.40
CA ILE A 603 44.92 -5.42 -4.08
C ILE A 603 46.43 -5.60 -4.06
N ASN A 604 47.05 -5.06 -3.02
CA ASN A 604 48.48 -4.93 -2.85
C ASN A 604 48.83 -4.93 -1.36
N ALA A 605 49.86 -5.68 -0.97
CA ALA A 605 50.54 -5.49 0.31
C ALA A 605 51.90 -4.84 0.05
N GLY A 606 52.07 -3.62 0.58
CA GLY A 606 53.28 -2.83 0.48
C GLY A 606 54.46 -3.47 1.21
N HIS A 607 55.66 -3.23 0.70
CA HIS A 607 56.87 -3.85 1.19
C HIS A 607 57.51 -3.01 2.32
N ASN A 608 57.86 -3.66 3.42
CA ASN A 608 58.78 -3.17 4.48
C ASN A 608 59.05 -4.23 5.58
N ALA A 609 58.32 -5.36 5.60
CA ALA A 609 58.58 -6.47 6.53
C ALA A 609 58.21 -7.85 5.94
N ASN A 610 58.86 -8.89 6.45
CA ASN A 610 58.56 -10.28 6.08
C ASN A 610 57.25 -10.74 6.73
N GLY A 611 56.37 -11.38 5.97
CA GLY A 611 55.05 -11.82 6.44
C GLY A 611 53.92 -10.79 6.31
N SER A 612 54.15 -9.67 5.62
CA SER A 612 53.08 -8.77 5.17
C SER A 612 52.10 -9.48 4.25
N SER A 613 50.79 -9.33 4.48
CA SER A 613 49.74 -9.84 3.59
C SER A 613 48.47 -8.99 3.63
N ILE A 614 47.64 -9.11 2.61
CA ILE A 614 46.30 -8.50 2.55
C ILE A 614 45.26 -9.54 2.14
N LYS A 615 44.09 -9.53 2.78
CA LYS A 615 43.02 -10.50 2.62
C LYS A 615 41.67 -9.81 2.45
N ALA A 616 40.87 -10.27 1.49
CA ALA A 616 39.45 -9.94 1.41
C ALA A 616 38.66 -10.69 2.49
N ILE A 617 37.91 -9.94 3.30
CA ILE A 617 37.04 -10.46 4.37
C ILE A 617 35.63 -10.69 3.84
N SER A 618 35.06 -9.69 3.16
CA SER A 618 33.77 -9.78 2.49
C SER A 618 33.89 -9.88 0.97
N ASP A 619 32.77 -10.22 0.32
CA ASP A 619 32.57 -9.94 -1.10
C ASP A 619 32.14 -8.48 -1.31
N SER A 620 32.11 -8.03 -2.56
CA SER A 620 31.52 -6.75 -2.99
C SER A 620 30.24 -7.04 -3.77
N VAL A 621 29.27 -6.12 -3.76
CA VAL A 621 28.06 -6.24 -4.59
C VAL A 621 28.04 -5.08 -5.59
N VAL A 622 27.77 -5.38 -6.85
CA VAL A 622 27.67 -4.40 -7.92
C VAL A 622 26.27 -4.44 -8.49
N GLN A 623 25.58 -3.31 -8.48
CA GLN A 623 24.20 -3.20 -8.96
C GLN A 623 24.08 -2.15 -10.05
N LEU A 624 23.36 -2.50 -11.12
CA LEU A 624 23.03 -1.60 -12.20
C LEU A 624 21.61 -1.06 -12.00
N PHE A 625 21.52 0.18 -11.53
CA PHE A 625 20.26 0.90 -11.45
C PHE A 625 20.01 1.63 -12.78
N ARG A 626 18.80 1.56 -13.35
CA ARG A 626 18.35 2.60 -14.29
C ARG A 626 18.31 3.92 -13.54
N ARG A 627 18.70 5.05 -14.15
CA ARG A 627 18.69 6.35 -13.45
C ARG A 627 17.27 6.67 -12.94
N GLY A 628 17.08 6.59 -11.63
CA GLY A 628 15.78 6.81 -10.97
C GLY A 628 15.03 5.56 -10.52
N ALA A 629 15.52 4.35 -10.80
CA ALA A 629 15.16 3.16 -10.03
C ALA A 629 16.03 3.12 -8.76
N SER A 630 15.42 2.98 -7.59
CA SER A 630 16.09 2.84 -6.30
C SER A 630 15.49 1.65 -5.53
N PHE A 631 15.71 1.53 -4.21
CA PHE A 631 15.08 0.51 -3.39
C PHE A 631 14.02 1.06 -2.44
N ASN A 632 12.94 0.28 -2.33
CA ASN A 632 12.25 0.06 -1.06
C ASN A 632 12.70 -1.29 -0.47
#